data_AF-Q0PGS2-F1
#
_entry.id   AF-Q0PGS2-F1
#
_cell.length_a   1.000
_cell.length_b   1.000
_cell.length_c   1.000
_cell.angle_alpha   90.00
_cell.angle_beta   90.00
_cell.angle_gamma   90.00
#
_symmetry.space_group_name_H-M   'P 1'
#
loop_
_entity.id
_entity.type
_entity.pdbx_description
1 polymer ?
#
loop_
_entity_poly.entity_id
_entity_poly.type
_entity_poly.pdbx_seq_one_letter_code
_entity_poly.pdbx_strand_id
1 'polypeptide(L)'
;PTQNRILRLAKEYGVKTYKVNEQEHLVHYVNGKSYPFKGSFPPMWNPIVYMDFNNLFRTMDEMGQEIPREAPWRAPHASEWDNMTMQELFNKICWTSTVRRFATLFVNVNVTSEPHEVSALWFLWYVKQCGGTMRIFSTTNGGQERKFAGGSSQISECMAKELGDRVKLQSPVYRIDQTGDVVVVETVNKETYTARYVVVATPPALNLKMHFNP
;
A
#
# COMPACT_ATOMS: atom_id res chain seq x y z
N PRO A 1 12.03 1.64 -7.74
CA PRO A 1 11.99 0.82 -8.99
C PRO A 1 10.57 0.26 -9.20
N THR A 2 10.27 -0.32 -10.38
CA THR A 2 8.98 -0.96 -10.80
C THR A 2 7.72 -0.08 -10.79
N GLN A 3 7.71 1.03 -10.03
CA GLN A 3 6.66 2.05 -10.00
C GLN A 3 6.74 2.99 -11.23
N ASN A 4 6.74 2.40 -12.43
CA ASN A 4 7.09 3.09 -13.68
C ASN A 4 6.07 4.18 -14.07
N ARG A 5 4.79 4.02 -13.70
CA ARG A 5 3.72 4.97 -14.05
C ARG A 5 3.92 6.34 -13.40
N ILE A 6 4.15 6.36 -12.09
CA ILE A 6 4.38 7.61 -11.35
C ILE A 6 5.72 8.25 -11.72
N LEU A 7 6.76 7.43 -11.99
CA LEU A 7 8.05 7.94 -12.47
C LEU A 7 7.95 8.57 -13.85
N ARG A 8 7.15 8.00 -14.76
CA ARG A 8 6.87 8.59 -16.08
C ARG A 8 6.18 9.95 -15.94
N LEU A 9 5.13 10.03 -15.12
CA LEU A 9 4.37 11.26 -14.92
C LEU A 9 5.24 12.36 -14.27
N ALA A 10 6.04 12.00 -13.27
CA ALA A 10 6.99 12.92 -12.66
C ALA A 10 8.01 13.45 -13.69
N LYS A 11 8.51 12.58 -14.58
CA LYS A 11 9.43 12.99 -15.65
C LYS A 11 8.79 13.97 -16.62
N GLU A 12 7.52 13.75 -16.99
CA GLU A 12 6.75 14.63 -17.87
C GLU A 12 6.62 16.05 -17.31
N TYR A 13 6.36 16.17 -16.00
CA TYR A 13 6.32 17.47 -15.32
C TYR A 13 7.68 18.00 -14.84
N GLY A 14 8.79 17.35 -15.22
CA GLY A 14 10.15 17.78 -14.84
C GLY A 14 10.49 17.60 -13.36
N VAL A 15 9.69 16.84 -12.60
CA VAL A 15 9.91 16.58 -11.17
C VAL A 15 11.00 15.52 -10.99
N LYS A 16 12.16 15.95 -10.48
CA LYS A 16 13.32 15.08 -10.27
C LYS A 16 13.15 14.23 -9.00
N THR A 17 13.83 13.08 -8.98
CA THR A 17 13.94 12.23 -7.78
C THR A 17 15.36 12.27 -7.22
N TYR A 18 15.49 12.04 -5.92
CA TYR A 18 16.76 11.76 -5.25
C TYR A 18 16.65 10.48 -4.43
N LYS A 19 17.80 9.84 -4.16
CA LYS A 19 17.84 8.62 -3.35
C LYS A 19 17.73 8.96 -1.87
N VAL A 20 16.96 8.16 -1.13
CA VAL A 20 17.00 8.16 0.33
C VAL A 20 18.40 7.71 0.78
N ASN A 21 18.91 8.29 1.86
CA ASN A 21 20.23 7.92 2.37
C ASN A 21 20.19 6.52 3.00
N GLU A 22 21.03 5.64 2.48
CA GLU A 22 21.25 4.28 2.99
C GLU A 22 22.73 3.89 2.80
N GLN A 23 23.65 4.87 2.97
CA GLN A 23 25.09 4.63 2.84
C GLN A 23 25.67 3.96 4.09
N GLU A 24 25.21 4.38 5.26
CA GLU A 24 25.63 3.88 6.56
C GLU A 24 24.82 2.64 7.00
N HIS A 25 25.06 2.19 8.23
CA HIS A 25 24.31 1.10 8.82
C HIS A 25 22.88 1.51 9.17
N LEU A 26 21.93 0.61 8.86
CA LEU A 26 20.60 0.63 9.44
C LEU A 26 20.69 0.18 10.91
N VAL A 27 19.68 0.49 11.71
CA VAL A 27 19.63 0.11 13.12
C VAL A 27 18.35 -0.66 13.41
N HIS A 28 18.48 -1.88 13.91
CA HIS A 28 17.37 -2.63 14.50
C HIS A 28 17.43 -2.43 16.01
N TYR A 29 16.41 -1.79 16.58
CA TYR A 29 16.31 -1.55 18.02
C TYR A 29 15.36 -2.56 18.66
N VAL A 30 15.89 -3.41 19.55
CA VAL A 30 15.11 -4.45 20.22
C VAL A 30 15.61 -4.65 21.66
N ASN A 31 14.66 -4.76 22.59
CA ASN A 31 14.92 -4.99 24.02
C ASN A 31 15.92 -4.00 24.63
N GLY A 32 15.77 -2.70 24.32
CA GLY A 32 16.62 -1.65 24.89
C GLY A 32 18.00 -1.49 24.24
N LYS A 33 18.29 -2.25 23.17
CA LYS A 33 19.61 -2.27 22.53
C LYS A 33 19.52 -2.02 21.02
N SER A 34 20.52 -1.32 20.49
CA SER A 34 20.66 -1.01 19.07
C SER A 34 21.63 -1.97 18.39
N TYR A 35 21.21 -2.56 17.28
CA TYR A 35 22.01 -3.48 16.48
C TYR A 35 22.21 -2.89 15.08
N PRO A 36 23.42 -2.39 14.73
CA PRO A 36 23.70 -1.89 13.39
C PRO A 36 23.78 -3.04 12.38
N PHE A 37 23.24 -2.85 11.18
CA PHE A 37 23.28 -3.84 10.09
C PHE A 37 23.26 -3.21 8.70
N LYS A 38 23.51 -4.02 7.67
CA LYS A 38 23.33 -3.68 6.24
C LYS A 38 22.33 -4.63 5.60
N GLY A 39 21.64 -4.14 4.57
CA GLY A 39 20.62 -4.91 3.84
C GLY A 39 19.20 -4.60 4.32
N SER A 40 18.22 -5.22 3.68
CA SER A 40 16.80 -4.89 3.90
C SER A 40 16.22 -5.47 5.19
N PHE A 41 16.80 -6.55 5.69
CA PHE A 41 16.33 -7.25 6.88
C PHE A 41 17.44 -7.36 7.93
N PRO A 42 17.12 -7.25 9.23
CA PRO A 42 18.13 -7.41 10.28
C PRO A 42 18.65 -8.86 10.32
N PRO A 43 19.96 -9.06 10.56
CA PRO A 43 20.54 -10.39 10.64
C PRO A 43 20.03 -11.14 11.88
N MET A 44 19.75 -12.43 11.71
CA MET A 44 19.40 -13.35 12.79
C MET A 44 20.57 -14.32 13.03
N TRP A 45 21.23 -14.19 14.19
CA TRP A 45 22.43 -14.99 14.51
C TRP A 45 22.11 -16.38 15.07
N ASN A 46 20.97 -16.54 15.74
CA ASN A 46 20.52 -17.84 16.22
C ASN A 46 20.00 -18.67 15.03
N PRO A 47 20.56 -19.87 14.75
CA PRO A 47 20.17 -20.67 13.59
C PRO A 47 18.68 -21.02 13.54
N ILE A 48 18.04 -21.25 14.69
CA ILE A 48 16.60 -21.56 14.76
C ILE A 48 15.77 -20.33 14.36
N VAL A 49 16.13 -19.16 14.90
CA VAL A 49 15.46 -17.89 14.56
C VAL A 49 15.70 -17.54 13.09
N TYR A 50 16.90 -17.78 12.58
CA TYR A 50 17.22 -17.56 11.17
C TYR A 50 16.38 -18.44 10.24
N MET A 51 16.26 -19.74 10.53
CA MET A 51 15.42 -20.65 9.75
C MET A 51 13.95 -20.25 9.78
N ASP A 52 13.42 -19.87 10.95
CA ASP A 52 12.04 -19.40 11.13
C ASP A 52 11.79 -18.09 10.38
N PHE A 53 12.72 -17.14 10.45
CA PHE A 53 12.64 -15.86 9.73
C PHE A 53 12.67 -16.06 8.21
N ASN A 54 13.58 -16.91 7.72
CA ASN A 54 13.63 -17.27 6.30
C ASN A 54 12.35 -18.00 5.86
N ASN A 55 11.83 -18.90 6.70
CA ASN A 55 10.59 -19.61 6.42
C ASN A 55 9.40 -18.65 6.31
N LEU A 56 9.24 -17.71 7.24
CA LEU A 56 8.16 -16.72 7.22
C LEU A 56 8.07 -15.98 5.88
N PHE A 57 9.15 -15.30 5.46
CA PHE A 57 9.09 -14.47 4.26
C PHE A 57 8.96 -15.30 2.99
N ARG A 58 9.62 -16.47 2.93
CA ARG A 58 9.45 -17.41 1.82
C ARG A 58 8.00 -17.90 1.73
N THR A 59 7.42 -18.36 2.83
CA THR A 59 6.03 -18.84 2.86
C THR A 59 5.06 -17.73 2.45
N MET A 60 5.25 -16.50 2.91
CA MET A 60 4.40 -15.38 2.48
C MET A 60 4.48 -15.11 0.98
N ASP A 61 5.67 -15.13 0.39
CA ASP A 61 5.84 -14.92 -1.05
C ASP A 61 5.29 -16.11 -1.86
N GLU A 62 5.44 -17.35 -1.38
CA GLU A 62 4.89 -18.57 -1.98
C GLU A 62 3.35 -18.54 -1.97
N MET A 63 2.72 -18.28 -0.82
CA MET A 63 1.27 -18.09 -0.73
C MET A 63 0.81 -16.94 -1.64
N GLY A 64 1.58 -15.85 -1.71
CA GLY A 64 1.35 -14.75 -2.61
C GLY A 64 1.32 -15.16 -4.09
N GLN A 65 2.10 -16.15 -4.52
CA GLN A 65 2.09 -16.62 -5.91
C GLN A 65 0.75 -17.20 -6.32
N GLU A 66 0.04 -17.89 -5.42
CA GLU A 66 -1.27 -18.49 -5.67
C GLU A 66 -2.40 -17.47 -5.89
N ILE A 67 -2.22 -16.23 -5.44
CA ILE A 67 -3.31 -15.23 -5.41
C ILE A 67 -3.39 -14.45 -6.74
N PRO A 68 -4.45 -14.56 -7.54
CA PRO A 68 -4.56 -13.80 -8.79
C PRO A 68 -4.54 -12.29 -8.54
N ARG A 69 -3.70 -11.54 -9.27
CA ARG A 69 -3.48 -10.10 -9.05
C ARG A 69 -4.78 -9.28 -9.12
N GLU A 70 -5.58 -9.51 -10.16
CA GLU A 70 -6.81 -8.75 -10.44
C GLU A 70 -8.05 -9.35 -9.76
N ALA A 71 -7.92 -10.50 -9.10
CA ALA A 71 -9.05 -11.22 -8.51
C ALA A 71 -8.58 -12.09 -7.32
N PRO A 72 -8.14 -11.47 -6.20
CA PRO A 72 -7.66 -12.22 -5.03
C PRO A 72 -8.66 -13.23 -4.47
N TRP A 73 -9.97 -12.93 -4.57
CA TRP A 73 -11.06 -13.83 -4.16
C TRP A 73 -11.15 -15.13 -4.99
N ARG A 74 -10.40 -15.26 -6.08
CA ARG A 74 -10.29 -16.49 -6.89
C ARG A 74 -9.07 -17.35 -6.55
N ALA A 75 -8.29 -17.00 -5.53
CA ALA A 75 -7.19 -17.85 -5.08
C ALA A 75 -7.74 -19.23 -4.64
N PRO A 76 -6.99 -20.33 -4.83
CA PRO A 76 -7.44 -21.67 -4.43
C PRO A 76 -7.88 -21.76 -2.97
N HIS A 77 -7.18 -21.03 -2.10
CA HIS A 77 -7.40 -20.99 -0.65
C HIS A 77 -8.06 -19.68 -0.19
N ALA A 78 -8.70 -18.91 -1.10
CA ALA A 78 -9.21 -17.57 -0.79
C ALA A 78 -10.13 -17.56 0.43
N SER A 79 -11.12 -18.45 0.49
CA SER A 79 -12.05 -18.51 1.62
C SER A 79 -11.36 -18.85 2.93
N GLU A 80 -10.33 -19.70 2.94
CA GLU A 80 -9.62 -20.04 4.17
C GLU A 80 -8.80 -18.84 4.66
N TRP A 81 -8.03 -18.23 3.76
CA TRP A 81 -7.12 -17.13 4.10
C TRP A 81 -7.87 -15.82 4.42
N ASP A 82 -9.06 -15.60 3.86
CA ASP A 82 -9.86 -14.41 4.15
C ASP A 82 -10.64 -14.52 5.47
N ASN A 83 -10.91 -15.76 5.92
CA ASN A 83 -11.53 -16.03 7.21
C ASN A 83 -10.52 -16.16 8.37
N MET A 84 -9.24 -15.81 8.13
CA MET A 84 -8.24 -15.70 9.19
C MET A 84 -7.54 -14.34 9.14
N THR A 85 -7.16 -13.86 10.30
CA THR A 85 -6.34 -12.66 10.45
C THR A 85 -4.87 -12.95 10.17
N MET A 86 -4.07 -11.92 9.89
CA MET A 86 -2.62 -12.07 9.83
C MET A 86 -2.01 -12.53 11.16
N GLN A 87 -2.62 -12.17 12.30
CA GLN A 87 -2.20 -12.66 13.61
C GLN A 87 -2.34 -14.18 13.71
N GLU A 88 -3.48 -14.73 13.29
CA GLU A 88 -3.73 -16.18 13.29
C GLU A 88 -2.79 -16.90 12.32
N LEU A 89 -2.52 -16.33 11.15
CA LEU A 89 -1.54 -16.89 10.22
C LEU A 89 -0.14 -16.95 10.86
N PHE A 90 0.33 -15.87 11.49
CA PHE A 90 1.63 -15.86 12.17
C PHE A 90 1.70 -16.83 13.36
N ASN A 91 0.60 -17.04 14.07
CA ASN A 91 0.55 -18.06 15.13
C ASN A 91 0.72 -19.48 14.58
N LYS A 92 0.33 -19.74 13.32
CA LYS A 92 0.51 -21.02 12.64
C LYS A 92 1.92 -21.20 12.08
N ILE A 93 2.50 -20.17 11.45
CA ILE A 93 3.73 -20.32 10.65
C ILE A 93 5.02 -19.86 11.33
N CYS A 94 4.93 -19.02 12.37
CA CYS A 94 6.10 -18.52 13.08
C CYS A 94 6.35 -19.32 14.37
N TRP A 95 7.55 -19.87 14.51
CA TRP A 95 7.92 -20.78 15.60
C TRP A 95 8.45 -20.01 16.81
N THR A 96 9.13 -18.89 16.56
CA THR A 96 9.83 -18.10 17.57
C THR A 96 9.09 -16.78 17.86
N SER A 97 9.16 -16.33 19.12
CA SER A 97 8.59 -15.04 19.51
C SER A 97 9.30 -13.86 18.83
N THR A 98 10.59 -14.00 18.53
CA THR A 98 11.38 -13.00 17.78
C THR A 98 10.81 -12.77 16.38
N VAL A 99 10.54 -13.85 15.63
CA VAL A 99 9.96 -13.76 14.29
C VAL A 99 8.52 -13.25 14.34
N ARG A 100 7.70 -13.73 15.30
CA ARG A 100 6.33 -13.19 15.48
C ARG A 100 6.34 -11.68 15.73
N ARG A 101 7.23 -11.18 16.59
CA ARG A 101 7.35 -9.73 16.85
C ARG A 101 7.76 -8.96 15.60
N PHE A 102 8.70 -9.49 14.82
CA PHE A 102 9.11 -8.84 13.58
C PHE A 102 8.00 -8.87 12.52
N ALA A 103 7.25 -9.97 12.44
CA ALA A 103 6.11 -10.12 11.55
C ALA A 103 4.99 -9.10 11.88
N THR A 104 4.73 -8.86 13.17
CA THR A 104 3.84 -7.78 13.62
C THR A 104 4.30 -6.41 13.12
N LEU A 105 5.58 -6.08 13.33
CA LEU A 105 6.17 -4.83 12.84
C LEU A 105 6.02 -4.71 11.31
N PHE A 106 6.25 -5.81 10.59
CA PHE A 106 6.11 -5.86 9.14
C PHE A 106 4.68 -5.59 8.68
N VAL A 107 3.65 -6.05 9.38
CA VAL A 107 2.27 -5.67 9.09
C VAL A 107 2.05 -4.18 9.40
N ASN A 108 2.38 -3.75 10.62
CA ASN A 108 2.10 -2.37 11.06
C ASN A 108 2.72 -1.32 10.11
N VAL A 109 3.96 -1.53 9.66
CA VAL A 109 4.65 -0.58 8.78
C VAL A 109 4.11 -0.56 7.34
N ASN A 110 3.64 -1.70 6.83
CA ASN A 110 3.16 -1.80 5.45
C ASN A 110 1.70 -1.36 5.30
N VAL A 111 0.85 -1.58 6.31
CA VAL A 111 -0.59 -1.32 6.20
C VAL A 111 -1.18 -0.47 7.32
N THR A 112 -0.38 -0.02 8.28
CA THR A 112 -0.79 0.91 9.35
C THR A 112 -1.96 0.42 10.22
N SER A 113 -2.06 -0.90 10.37
CA SER A 113 -3.06 -1.59 11.18
C SER A 113 -2.41 -2.74 11.96
N GLU A 114 -3.11 -3.27 12.94
CA GLU A 114 -2.66 -4.43 13.72
C GLU A 114 -2.90 -5.75 12.96
N PRO A 115 -2.06 -6.78 13.15
CA PRO A 115 -2.24 -8.07 12.49
C PRO A 115 -3.58 -8.76 12.74
N HIS A 116 -4.27 -8.43 13.84
CA HIS A 116 -5.59 -8.97 14.16
C HIS A 116 -6.74 -8.20 13.49
N GLU A 117 -6.47 -7.05 12.88
CA GLU A 117 -7.47 -6.23 12.17
C GLU A 117 -7.54 -6.55 10.68
N VAL A 118 -6.54 -7.24 10.13
CA VAL A 118 -6.39 -7.44 8.69
C VAL A 118 -6.53 -8.91 8.29
N SER A 119 -7.32 -9.15 7.23
CA SER A 119 -7.43 -10.45 6.56
C SER A 119 -6.06 -10.91 6.04
N ALA A 120 -5.77 -12.20 6.22
CA ALA A 120 -4.53 -12.78 5.71
C ALA A 120 -4.50 -12.81 4.18
N LEU A 121 -5.63 -13.17 3.53
CA LEU A 121 -5.74 -13.12 2.07
C LEU A 121 -5.41 -11.73 1.54
N TRP A 122 -6.03 -10.69 2.11
CA TRP A 122 -5.82 -9.32 1.66
C TRP A 122 -4.37 -8.88 1.84
N PHE A 123 -3.74 -9.18 2.98
CA PHE A 123 -2.37 -8.77 3.24
C PHE A 123 -1.37 -9.50 2.33
N LEU A 124 -1.53 -10.81 2.12
CA LEU A 124 -0.70 -11.58 1.18
C LEU A 124 -0.83 -11.05 -0.25
N TRP A 125 -2.06 -10.75 -0.68
CA TRP A 125 -2.32 -10.08 -1.96
C TRP A 125 -1.63 -8.71 -2.03
N TYR A 126 -1.72 -7.91 -0.97
CA TYR A 126 -1.13 -6.58 -0.88
C TYR A 126 0.40 -6.63 -1.02
N VAL A 127 1.06 -7.57 -0.35
CA VAL A 127 2.51 -7.76 -0.49
C VAL A 127 2.87 -8.23 -1.90
N LYS A 128 2.12 -9.19 -2.46
CA LYS A 128 2.32 -9.71 -3.83
C LYS A 128 2.24 -8.59 -4.87
N GLN A 129 1.22 -7.74 -4.82
CA GLN A 129 1.04 -6.68 -5.82
C GLN A 129 2.14 -5.61 -5.77
N CYS A 130 2.81 -5.44 -4.62
CA CYS A 130 4.01 -4.62 -4.46
C CYS A 130 5.31 -5.29 -4.94
N GLY A 131 5.26 -6.54 -5.42
CA GLY A 131 6.41 -7.30 -5.90
C GLY A 131 7.10 -8.16 -4.85
N GLY A 132 6.39 -8.53 -3.78
CA GLY A 132 6.85 -9.45 -2.75
C GLY A 132 7.51 -8.77 -1.55
N THR A 133 7.84 -9.59 -0.54
CA THR A 133 8.31 -9.15 0.79
C THR A 133 9.57 -8.29 0.72
N MET A 134 10.56 -8.69 -0.08
CA MET A 134 11.79 -7.92 -0.29
C MET A 134 11.50 -6.56 -0.93
N ARG A 135 10.65 -6.51 -1.97
CA ARG A 135 10.43 -5.29 -2.75
C ARG A 135 9.70 -4.22 -1.95
N ILE A 136 8.69 -4.64 -1.19
CA ILE A 136 7.84 -3.72 -0.43
C ILE A 136 8.58 -3.09 0.76
N PHE A 137 9.56 -3.79 1.33
CA PHE A 137 10.23 -3.36 2.56
C PHE A 137 11.60 -2.67 2.36
N SER A 138 12.24 -2.85 1.19
CA SER A 138 13.61 -2.36 0.96
C SER A 138 13.67 -0.88 0.58
N THR A 139 14.65 -0.14 1.11
CA THR A 139 15.01 1.17 0.58
C THR A 139 15.73 1.00 -0.76
N THR A 140 17.01 0.59 -0.76
CA THR A 140 17.71 0.29 -2.02
C THR A 140 17.01 -0.84 -2.75
N ASN A 141 16.71 -0.64 -4.03
CA ASN A 141 15.99 -1.59 -4.87
C ASN A 141 14.57 -1.92 -4.37
N GLY A 142 13.91 -1.05 -3.59
CA GLY A 142 12.51 -1.27 -3.19
C GLY A 142 11.63 -0.05 -3.27
N GLY A 143 10.55 -0.06 -2.48
CA GLY A 143 9.50 0.97 -2.49
C GLY A 143 9.96 2.31 -1.93
N GLN A 144 10.92 2.29 -1.00
CA GLN A 144 11.38 3.46 -0.26
C GLN A 144 12.60 4.13 -0.91
N GLU A 145 13.08 3.64 -2.07
CA GLU A 145 14.37 4.04 -2.67
C GLU A 145 14.51 5.56 -2.89
N ARG A 146 13.43 6.23 -3.25
CA ARG A 146 13.47 7.59 -3.80
C ARG A 146 12.36 8.48 -3.27
N LYS A 147 12.66 9.77 -3.23
CA LYS A 147 11.72 10.86 -2.98
C LYS A 147 11.78 11.87 -4.12
N PHE A 148 10.72 12.67 -4.27
CA PHE A 148 10.67 13.78 -5.22
C PHE A 148 11.35 15.03 -4.63
N ALA A 149 12.24 15.65 -5.38
CA ALA A 149 12.83 16.93 -5.01
C ALA A 149 11.74 18.02 -5.03
N GLY A 150 11.55 18.73 -3.92
CA GLY A 150 10.47 19.72 -3.75
C GLY A 150 9.13 19.14 -3.25
N GLY A 151 9.00 17.81 -3.11
CA GLY A 151 7.78 17.17 -2.59
C GLY A 151 6.91 16.52 -3.67
N SER A 152 6.10 15.52 -3.27
CA SER A 152 5.26 14.74 -4.20
C SER A 152 3.99 15.46 -4.65
N SER A 153 3.50 16.44 -3.88
CA SER A 153 2.29 17.21 -4.22
C SER A 153 2.41 17.96 -5.54
N GLN A 154 3.63 18.32 -5.92
CA GLN A 154 3.96 18.94 -7.21
C GLN A 154 3.34 18.20 -8.41
N ILE A 155 3.23 16.87 -8.35
CA ILE A 155 2.61 16.10 -9.44
C ILE A 155 1.14 16.50 -9.61
N SER A 156 0.37 16.51 -8.52
CA SER A 156 -1.03 16.95 -8.53
C SER A 156 -1.18 18.44 -8.84
N GLU A 157 -0.27 19.28 -8.32
CA GLU A 157 -0.26 20.72 -8.57
C GLU A 157 0.02 21.05 -10.04
N CYS A 158 0.95 20.34 -10.69
CA CYS A 158 1.24 20.47 -12.12
C CYS A 158 0.04 20.04 -12.97
N MET A 159 -0.58 18.90 -12.67
CA MET A 159 -1.80 18.44 -13.34
C MET A 159 -2.94 19.46 -13.17
N ALA A 160 -3.11 20.01 -11.97
CA ALA A 160 -4.14 21.02 -11.71
C ALA A 160 -3.89 22.31 -12.49
N LYS A 161 -2.63 22.75 -12.58
CA LYS A 161 -2.24 23.91 -13.38
C LYS A 161 -2.51 23.72 -14.87
N GLU A 162 -2.23 22.54 -15.41
CA GLU A 162 -2.52 22.20 -16.82
C GLU A 162 -4.03 22.22 -17.11
N LEU A 163 -4.84 21.70 -16.18
CA LEU A 163 -6.29 21.69 -16.28
C LEU A 163 -6.92 23.07 -16.06
N GLY A 164 -6.25 23.96 -15.33
CA GLY A 164 -6.69 25.33 -15.06
C GLY A 164 -7.97 25.38 -14.24
N ASP A 165 -8.94 26.15 -14.73
CA ASP A 165 -10.24 26.38 -14.10
C ASP A 165 -11.15 25.13 -14.04
N ARG A 166 -10.79 24.05 -14.74
CA ARG A 166 -11.49 22.76 -14.69
C ARG A 166 -11.37 22.08 -13.32
N VAL A 167 -10.34 22.41 -12.53
CA VAL A 167 -10.21 21.91 -11.16
C VAL A 167 -10.99 22.81 -10.22
N LYS A 168 -12.00 22.23 -9.57
CA LYS A 168 -12.85 22.92 -8.60
C LYS A 168 -12.45 22.52 -7.19
N LEU A 169 -11.75 23.41 -6.49
CA LEU A 169 -11.38 23.23 -5.08
C LEU A 169 -12.58 23.59 -4.19
N GLN A 170 -12.58 23.07 -2.96
CA GLN A 170 -13.66 23.33 -1.99
C GLN A 170 -15.07 22.96 -2.51
N SER A 171 -15.15 21.98 -3.42
CA SER A 171 -16.40 21.44 -3.96
C SER A 171 -16.60 19.97 -3.53
N PRO A 172 -16.83 19.66 -2.24
CA PRO A 172 -17.11 18.29 -1.82
C PRO A 172 -18.40 17.80 -2.48
N VAL A 173 -18.32 16.68 -3.20
CA VAL A 173 -19.49 16.00 -3.79
C VAL A 173 -20.27 15.30 -2.67
N TYR A 174 -21.59 15.47 -2.65
CA TYR A 174 -22.48 14.80 -1.70
C TYR A 174 -23.60 14.00 -2.37
N ARG A 175 -23.92 14.22 -3.65
CA ARG A 175 -24.93 13.44 -4.38
C ARG A 175 -24.50 13.14 -5.81
N ILE A 176 -24.76 11.91 -6.25
CA ILE A 176 -24.58 11.45 -7.63
C ILE A 176 -25.90 10.79 -8.06
N ASP A 177 -26.53 11.32 -9.11
CA ASP A 177 -27.81 10.86 -9.65
C ASP A 177 -27.64 10.38 -11.09
N GLN A 178 -28.06 9.14 -11.35
CA GLN A 178 -27.93 8.47 -12.64
C GLN A 178 -29.29 8.07 -13.25
N THR A 179 -30.40 8.58 -12.71
CA THR A 179 -31.76 8.26 -13.18
C THR A 179 -32.09 8.76 -14.59
N GLY A 180 -31.39 9.79 -15.08
CA GLY A 180 -31.61 10.43 -16.37
C GLY A 180 -30.59 10.06 -17.45
N ASP A 181 -30.65 10.75 -18.59
CA ASP A 181 -29.75 10.50 -19.74
C ASP A 181 -28.29 10.91 -19.47
N VAL A 182 -28.06 11.76 -18.47
CA VAL A 182 -26.74 12.21 -18.02
C VAL A 182 -26.64 12.07 -16.51
N VAL A 183 -25.41 11.89 -16.02
CA VAL A 183 -25.14 11.86 -14.59
C VAL A 183 -25.16 13.29 -14.05
N VAL A 184 -25.91 13.50 -12.97
CA VAL A 184 -25.96 14.78 -12.24
C VAL A 184 -25.16 14.63 -10.95
N VAL A 185 -24.19 15.53 -10.75
CA VAL A 185 -23.32 15.56 -9.58
C VAL A 185 -23.54 16.86 -8.83
N GLU A 186 -23.83 16.76 -7.54
CA GLU A 186 -24.07 17.91 -6.68
C GLU A 186 -23.06 18.02 -5.55
N THR A 187 -22.70 19.25 -5.23
CA THR A 187 -21.70 19.59 -4.23
C THR A 187 -22.32 20.33 -3.04
N VAL A 188 -21.65 20.29 -1.90
CA VAL A 188 -22.16 20.89 -0.64
C VAL A 188 -22.39 22.40 -0.77
N ASN A 189 -21.61 23.09 -1.59
CA ASN A 189 -21.77 24.51 -1.91
C ASN A 189 -22.91 24.78 -2.92
N LYS A 190 -23.78 23.80 -3.21
CA LYS A 190 -24.94 23.88 -4.09
C LYS A 190 -24.62 24.14 -5.57
N GLU A 191 -23.45 23.70 -6.03
CA GLU A 191 -23.16 23.64 -7.46
C GLU A 191 -23.64 22.30 -8.04
N THR A 192 -24.01 22.33 -9.32
CA THR A 192 -24.47 21.15 -10.05
C THR A 192 -23.66 21.01 -11.32
N TYR A 193 -23.14 19.81 -11.54
CA TYR A 193 -22.38 19.42 -12.71
C TYR A 193 -23.13 18.31 -13.44
N THR A 194 -23.14 18.35 -14.77
CA THR A 194 -23.69 17.27 -15.61
C THR A 194 -22.57 16.65 -16.44
N ALA A 195 -22.60 15.33 -16.56
CA ALA A 195 -21.57 14.59 -17.31
C ALA A 195 -22.13 13.29 -17.91
N ARG A 196 -21.47 12.81 -18.96
CA ARG A 196 -21.78 11.49 -19.53
C ARG A 196 -21.32 10.33 -18.66
N TYR A 197 -20.26 10.55 -17.89
CA TYR A 197 -19.65 9.56 -17.01
C TYR A 197 -19.06 10.26 -15.78
N VAL A 198 -18.97 9.55 -14.67
CA VAL A 198 -18.31 10.01 -13.44
C VAL A 198 -17.24 9.00 -13.04
N VAL A 199 -16.06 9.49 -12.67
CA VAL A 199 -15.00 8.70 -12.05
C VAL A 199 -14.89 9.09 -10.59
N VAL A 200 -15.28 8.18 -9.69
CA VAL A 200 -15.11 8.39 -8.24
C VAL A 200 -13.69 7.98 -7.85
N ALA A 201 -12.80 8.96 -7.76
CA ALA A 201 -11.37 8.77 -7.48
C ALA A 201 -11.01 8.97 -5.98
N THR A 202 -11.98 8.76 -5.08
CA THR A 202 -11.79 8.84 -3.62
C THR A 202 -11.59 7.45 -2.99
N PRO A 203 -10.97 7.36 -1.79
CA PRO A 203 -10.96 6.11 -1.02
C PRO A 203 -12.38 5.53 -0.85
N PRO A 204 -12.59 4.21 -0.97
CA PRO A 204 -13.94 3.61 -0.94
C PRO A 204 -14.78 4.00 0.27
N ALA A 205 -14.18 4.11 1.47
CA ALA A 205 -14.89 4.53 2.68
C ALA A 205 -15.47 5.96 2.59
N LEU A 206 -14.87 6.85 1.80
CA LEU A 206 -15.40 8.20 1.58
C LEU A 206 -16.61 8.21 0.64
N ASN A 207 -16.83 7.16 -0.14
CA ASN A 207 -18.02 7.07 -1.00
C ASN A 207 -19.30 7.01 -0.15
N LEU A 208 -19.21 6.56 1.11
CA LEU A 208 -20.32 6.60 2.07
C LEU A 208 -20.77 8.02 2.46
N LYS A 209 -19.97 9.05 2.12
CA LYS A 209 -20.37 10.46 2.28
C LYS A 209 -21.20 10.98 1.11
N MET A 210 -21.40 10.17 0.06
CA MET A 210 -22.17 10.51 -1.13
C MET A 210 -23.49 9.73 -1.14
N HIS A 211 -24.59 10.41 -1.44
CA HIS A 211 -25.88 9.81 -1.72
C HIS A 211 -25.93 9.41 -3.20
N PHE A 212 -26.18 8.14 -3.48
CA PHE A 212 -26.35 7.64 -4.83
C PHE A 212 -27.84 7.47 -5.14
N ASN A 213 -28.29 8.03 -6.26
CA ASN A 213 -29.62 7.79 -6.81
C ASN A 213 -29.48 6.97 -8.11
N PRO A 214 -29.90 5.69 -8.10
CA PRO A 214 -29.73 4.77 -9.23
C PRO A 214 -30.65 5.11 -10.41
#